data_AF-A0A5E7WQ71-F1
#
_entry.id   AF-A0A5E7WQ71-F1
#
_cell.length_a   1.000
_cell.length_b   1.000
_cell.length_c   1.000
_cell.angle_alpha   90.00
_cell.angle_beta   90.00
_cell.angle_gamma   90.00
#
_symmetry.space_group_name_H-M   'P 1'
#
loop_
_entity.id
_entity.type
_entity.pdbx_description
1 polymer ?
#
loop_
_entity_poly.entity_id
_entity_poly.type
_entity_poly.pdbx_seq_one_letter_code
_entity_poly.pdbx_strand_id
1 'polypeptide(L)'
;MRTSNRRNLALLGVVALMLASVLLFLYLKSSSNQTTTYTESRDLIGRIKQLNAQWETEILKARVAISHNYDPLVSPLTEITNLWERFDTMESKHGRNDSPIWRASHDAYLTAMQEKTRLVEQFKSHNAVLRNSLAFLPTAEDDIQEQLARLGDADKLQLQNAATDTYDLLLSSLEFAQVTSDDKAADILLGLNKLGVNKQRLPEQFHSPIDILSNHISLILREQPVVNRLLENIEAVPVAERLDDITNLLNTDQQRTDTVDQRYHFYMLVFSVLLVLLLVYLAIHLMRSFTVINRVNKALKTANEDLELRVEERTRELKDTQSELLDTARQAGMAEIATNVLHNVGNVLNSVNISADLVTRKLRASKAQGLGKAMQLINEHPGDLGTFLTEDAKGKLLPGYLNQLVDAIALEQQGMTEELAQLTKSVDHIKDIVATQQSYAGANNLMEPLHISELLEDALRMNSGALTRHHVTVVKEYSDVPRVMGDKHRLLLILINLISNAKYAMSDLSNRPRQMTLGVKIVEDKTLQVSVKDDGEGIAEENMTRIFAHGFTTRKEGHGFGLHSCALAAIEMNGHLTAHSDGPGKGALFTLQIPLKTVAEEA
;
A
#
# COMPACT_ATOMS: atom_id res chain seq x y z
N MET A 1 -6.02 14.42 -4.21
CA MET A 1 -7.31 13.83 -3.76
C MET A 1 -7.16 12.48 -3.02
N ARG A 2 -6.34 11.51 -3.47
CA ARG A 2 -6.18 10.19 -2.80
C ARG A 2 -5.65 10.22 -1.35
N THR A 3 -4.82 11.21 -0.98
CA THR A 3 -4.23 11.33 0.36
C THR A 3 -5.21 11.86 1.42
N SER A 4 -6.19 12.67 1.02
CA SER A 4 -7.21 13.22 1.92
C SER A 4 -8.20 12.14 2.39
N ASN A 5 -8.63 11.25 1.49
CA ASN A 5 -9.58 10.18 1.86
C ASN A 5 -8.98 9.12 2.80
N ARG A 6 -7.68 8.79 2.66
CA ARG A 6 -7.01 7.88 3.60
C ARG A 6 -6.86 8.49 5.00
N ARG A 7 -6.57 9.79 5.09
CA ARG A 7 -6.51 10.50 6.38
C ARG A 7 -7.89 10.53 7.05
N ASN A 8 -8.97 10.75 6.30
CA ASN A 8 -10.32 10.78 6.85
C ASN A 8 -10.76 9.40 7.39
N LEU A 9 -10.43 8.30 6.70
CA LEU A 9 -10.77 6.96 7.17
C LEU A 9 -9.99 6.60 8.45
N ALA A 10 -8.70 6.94 8.51
CA ALA A 10 -7.89 6.76 9.71
C ALA A 10 -8.44 7.60 10.89
N LEU A 11 -8.86 8.83 10.63
CA LEU A 11 -9.47 9.70 11.64
C LEU A 11 -10.78 9.10 12.20
N LEU A 12 -11.64 8.57 11.33
CA LEU A 12 -12.88 7.89 11.74
C LEU A 12 -12.60 6.62 12.57
N GLY A 13 -11.55 5.87 12.24
CA GLY A 13 -11.10 4.72 13.05
C GLY A 13 -10.64 5.12 14.46
N VAL A 14 -9.91 6.24 14.57
CA VAL A 14 -9.50 6.80 15.88
C VAL A 14 -10.72 7.25 16.69
N VAL A 15 -11.71 7.88 16.05
CA VAL A 15 -12.97 8.27 16.73
C VAL A 15 -13.72 7.04 17.24
N ALA A 16 -13.81 5.96 16.46
CA ALA A 16 -14.45 4.72 16.91
C ALA A 16 -13.74 4.10 18.13
N LEU A 17 -12.41 4.08 18.13
CA LEU A 17 -11.61 3.63 19.28
C LEU A 17 -11.83 4.50 20.52
N MET A 18 -11.89 5.82 20.38
CA MET A 18 -12.19 6.71 21.50
C MET A 18 -13.59 6.45 22.07
N LEU A 19 -14.60 6.29 21.21
CA LEU A 19 -15.97 5.98 21.66
C LEU A 19 -16.03 4.65 22.42
N ALA A 20 -15.34 3.61 21.93
CA ALA A 20 -15.26 2.32 22.61
C ALA A 20 -14.57 2.42 23.99
N SER A 21 -13.47 3.20 24.08
CA SER A 21 -12.78 3.44 25.34
C SER A 21 -13.64 4.22 26.35
N VAL A 22 -14.39 5.22 25.90
CA VAL A 22 -15.35 5.95 26.74
C VAL A 22 -16.45 5.02 27.23
N LEU A 23 -17.00 4.16 26.38
CA LEU A 23 -18.01 3.17 26.78
C LEU A 23 -17.47 2.20 27.84
N LEU A 24 -16.24 1.70 27.66
CA LEU A 24 -15.61 0.82 28.65
C LEU A 24 -15.43 1.53 30.00
N PHE A 25 -14.98 2.79 29.99
CA PHE A 25 -14.85 3.60 31.19
C PHE A 25 -16.20 3.79 31.90
N LEU A 26 -17.25 4.15 31.15
CA LEU A 26 -18.59 4.34 31.69
C LEU A 26 -19.16 3.04 32.27
N TYR A 27 -18.93 1.90 31.62
CA TYR A 27 -19.34 0.58 32.11
C TYR A 27 -18.68 0.24 33.45
N LEU A 28 -17.36 0.42 33.55
CA LEU A 28 -16.64 0.18 34.80
C LEU A 28 -17.12 1.09 35.93
N LYS A 29 -17.48 2.34 35.60
CA LYS A 29 -17.98 3.31 36.60
C LYS A 29 -19.41 3.00 37.05
N SER A 30 -20.22 2.40 36.18
CA SER A 30 -21.63 2.08 36.44
C SER A 30 -21.85 0.75 37.17
N SER A 31 -20.84 -0.12 37.26
CA SER A 31 -20.95 -1.48 37.84
C SER A 31 -20.86 -1.50 39.38
N SER A 32 -21.42 -0.51 40.07
CA SER A 32 -21.36 -0.42 41.52
C SER A 32 -22.28 -1.46 42.20
N ASN A 33 -21.71 -2.37 42.99
CA ASN A 33 -22.43 -3.41 43.74
C ASN A 33 -23.18 -2.89 44.99
N GLN A 34 -23.46 -1.59 45.07
CA GLN A 34 -23.88 -0.92 46.31
C GLN A 34 -25.37 -1.08 46.66
N THR A 35 -26.26 -1.31 45.69
CA THR A 35 -27.72 -1.33 45.92
C THR A 35 -28.17 -2.47 46.85
N THR A 36 -27.51 -3.62 46.80
CA THR A 36 -27.79 -4.76 47.70
C THR A 36 -27.46 -4.43 49.15
N THR A 37 -26.38 -3.66 49.38
CA THR A 37 -25.96 -3.25 50.72
C THR A 37 -27.02 -2.36 51.39
N TYR A 38 -27.52 -1.33 50.71
CA TYR A 38 -28.52 -0.41 51.30
C TYR A 38 -29.79 -1.12 51.77
N THR A 39 -30.21 -2.16 51.05
CA THR A 39 -31.40 -2.94 51.41
C THR A 39 -31.16 -3.73 52.70
N GLU A 40 -29.99 -4.36 52.84
CA GLU A 40 -29.61 -5.08 54.06
C GLU A 40 -29.47 -4.12 55.26
N SER A 41 -28.88 -2.95 55.07
CA SER A 41 -28.75 -1.92 56.11
C SER A 41 -30.10 -1.49 56.68
N ARG A 42 -31.08 -1.27 55.80
CA ARG A 42 -32.44 -0.89 56.17
C ARG A 42 -33.21 -2.02 56.86
N ASP A 43 -33.00 -3.27 56.45
CA ASP A 43 -33.60 -4.43 57.11
C ASP A 43 -33.09 -4.56 58.55
N LEU A 44 -31.78 -4.38 58.77
CA LEU A 44 -31.19 -4.40 60.11
C LEU A 44 -31.79 -3.29 60.99
N ILE A 45 -31.88 -2.05 60.50
CA ILE A 45 -32.51 -0.95 61.24
C ILE A 45 -34.00 -1.25 61.52
N GLY A 46 -34.72 -1.79 60.54
CA GLY A 46 -36.12 -2.17 60.69
C GLY A 46 -36.34 -3.20 61.81
N ARG A 47 -35.46 -4.21 61.88
CA ARG A 47 -35.47 -5.21 62.97
C ARG A 47 -35.15 -4.60 64.33
N ILE A 48 -34.17 -3.71 64.40
CA ILE A 48 -33.84 -3.00 65.64
C ILE A 48 -35.04 -2.17 66.12
N LYS A 49 -35.74 -1.47 65.20
CA LYS A 49 -36.95 -0.70 65.53
C LYS A 49 -38.07 -1.59 66.06
N GLN A 50 -38.26 -2.77 65.47
CA GLN A 50 -39.23 -3.76 65.94
C GLN A 50 -38.89 -4.28 67.34
N LEU A 51 -37.61 -4.62 67.58
CA LEU A 51 -37.15 -5.06 68.91
C LEU A 51 -37.27 -3.96 69.96
N ASN A 52 -37.05 -2.69 69.59
CA ASN A 52 -37.27 -1.56 70.49
C ASN A 52 -38.75 -1.46 70.92
N ALA A 53 -39.69 -1.59 69.98
CA ALA A 53 -41.12 -1.59 70.29
C ALA A 53 -41.54 -2.81 71.13
N GLN A 54 -40.94 -3.98 70.85
CA GLN A 54 -41.13 -5.17 71.69
C GLN A 54 -40.60 -4.92 73.10
N TRP A 55 -39.44 -4.28 73.25
CA TRP A 55 -38.87 -3.97 74.55
C TRP A 55 -39.76 -3.04 75.37
N GLU A 56 -40.33 -2.00 74.75
CA GLU A 56 -41.34 -1.13 75.37
C GLU A 56 -42.57 -1.92 75.86
N THR A 57 -43.03 -2.87 75.05
CA THR A 57 -44.16 -3.74 75.43
C THR A 57 -43.81 -4.63 76.63
N GLU A 58 -42.61 -5.20 76.66
CA GLU A 58 -42.16 -6.02 77.79
C GLU A 58 -41.98 -5.20 79.08
N ILE A 59 -41.55 -3.93 78.97
CA ILE A 59 -41.47 -3.00 80.11
C ILE A 59 -42.87 -2.74 80.70
N LEU A 60 -43.87 -2.50 79.84
CA LEU A 60 -45.27 -2.34 80.25
C LEU A 60 -45.84 -3.62 80.88
N LYS A 61 -45.50 -4.80 80.33
CA LYS A 61 -45.89 -6.08 80.94
C LYS A 61 -45.23 -6.29 82.30
N ALA A 62 -43.93 -5.99 82.43
CA ALA A 62 -43.21 -6.08 83.69
C ALA A 62 -43.77 -5.14 84.77
N ARG A 63 -44.37 -4.02 84.36
CA ARG A 63 -45.13 -3.14 85.26
C ARG A 63 -46.32 -3.85 85.87
N VAL A 64 -47.04 -4.72 85.14
CA VAL A 64 -48.32 -5.33 85.55
C VAL A 64 -48.16 -6.75 86.09
N ALA A 65 -47.15 -7.48 85.63
CA ALA A 65 -46.93 -8.88 85.95
C ALA A 65 -46.74 -9.14 87.45
N ILE A 66 -47.26 -10.29 87.91
CA ILE A 66 -47.13 -10.76 89.30
C ILE A 66 -45.80 -11.51 89.50
N SER A 67 -45.22 -12.07 88.43
CA SER A 67 -43.95 -12.81 88.50
C SER A 67 -42.73 -11.89 88.34
N HIS A 68 -41.68 -12.09 89.15
CA HIS A 68 -40.41 -11.36 89.15
C HIS A 68 -39.45 -11.71 88.00
N ASN A 69 -39.94 -12.26 86.89
CA ASN A 69 -39.08 -12.64 85.78
C ASN A 69 -38.77 -11.43 84.89
N TYR A 70 -37.55 -10.91 84.99
CA TYR A 70 -37.05 -9.80 84.19
C TYR A 70 -36.26 -10.25 82.94
N ASP A 71 -36.13 -11.56 82.67
CA ASP A 71 -35.46 -12.08 81.47
C ASP A 71 -36.04 -11.50 80.16
N PRO A 72 -37.37 -11.30 80.02
CA PRO A 72 -37.95 -10.65 78.82
C PRO A 72 -37.48 -9.21 78.59
N LEU A 73 -36.91 -8.53 79.60
CA LEU A 73 -36.34 -7.19 79.45
C LEU A 73 -34.88 -7.21 78.96
N VAL A 74 -34.18 -8.34 79.01
CA VAL A 74 -32.76 -8.46 78.66
C VAL A 74 -32.56 -8.97 77.24
N SER A 75 -33.41 -9.89 76.79
CA SER A 75 -33.31 -10.50 75.46
C SER A 75 -33.39 -9.49 74.31
N PRO A 76 -34.37 -8.55 74.25
CA PRO A 76 -34.44 -7.56 73.19
C PRO A 76 -33.20 -6.66 73.10
N LEU A 77 -32.64 -6.26 74.25
CA LEU A 77 -31.44 -5.43 74.32
C LEU A 77 -30.22 -6.14 73.74
N THR A 78 -30.05 -7.43 74.05
CA THR A 78 -28.96 -8.25 73.53
C THR A 78 -29.04 -8.37 72.01
N GLU A 79 -30.24 -8.64 71.48
CA GLU A 79 -30.47 -8.74 70.04
C GLU A 79 -30.26 -7.40 69.31
N ILE A 80 -30.75 -6.30 69.88
CA ILE A 80 -30.52 -4.94 69.37
C ILE A 80 -29.02 -4.66 69.26
N THR A 81 -28.26 -5.00 70.30
CA THR A 81 -26.80 -4.77 70.35
C THR A 81 -26.09 -5.57 69.24
N ASN A 82 -26.44 -6.84 69.07
CA ASN A 82 -25.86 -7.70 68.03
C ASN A 82 -26.21 -7.22 66.61
N LEU A 83 -27.46 -6.80 66.37
CA LEU A 83 -27.89 -6.26 65.08
C LEU A 83 -27.20 -4.92 64.78
N TRP A 84 -27.03 -4.08 65.78
CA TRP A 84 -26.32 -2.81 65.63
C TRP A 84 -24.83 -3.02 65.32
N GLU A 85 -24.16 -3.97 65.98
CA GLU A 85 -22.77 -4.31 65.67
C GLU A 85 -22.61 -4.83 64.23
N ARG A 86 -23.53 -5.68 63.77
CA ARG A 86 -23.56 -6.12 62.36
C ARG A 86 -23.79 -4.97 61.39
N PHE A 87 -24.68 -4.05 61.73
CA PHE A 87 -24.94 -2.85 60.94
C PHE A 87 -23.68 -1.96 60.87
N ASP A 88 -23.06 -1.65 62.01
CA ASP A 88 -21.89 -0.76 62.08
C ASP A 88 -20.65 -1.35 61.39
N THR A 89 -20.42 -2.66 61.53
CA THR A 89 -19.33 -3.36 60.82
C THR A 89 -19.54 -3.38 59.30
N MET A 90 -20.79 -3.39 58.83
CA MET A 90 -21.10 -3.28 57.41
C MET A 90 -20.88 -1.86 56.91
N GLU A 91 -21.35 -0.84 57.63
CA GLU A 91 -21.27 0.56 57.19
C GLU A 91 -19.87 1.16 57.29
N SER A 92 -19.07 0.73 58.28
CA SER A 92 -17.66 1.12 58.41
C SER A 92 -16.82 0.69 57.19
N LYS A 93 -17.09 -0.48 56.60
CA LYS A 93 -16.44 -0.94 55.36
C LYS A 93 -16.78 -0.09 54.14
N HIS A 94 -17.90 0.64 54.17
CA HIS A 94 -18.35 1.50 53.07
C HIS A 94 -17.85 2.95 53.21
N GLY A 95 -16.97 3.24 54.18
CA GLY A 95 -16.34 4.56 54.33
C GLY A 95 -17.30 5.66 54.81
N ARG A 96 -18.50 5.31 55.31
CA ARG A 96 -19.49 6.30 55.74
C ARG A 96 -19.10 7.05 57.01
N ASN A 97 -18.19 6.49 57.81
CA ASN A 97 -17.65 7.14 59.01
C ASN A 97 -16.91 8.44 58.71
N ASP A 98 -16.56 8.72 57.46
CA ASP A 98 -15.94 10.00 57.09
C ASP A 98 -16.96 11.16 57.11
N SER A 99 -18.26 10.87 56.91
CA SER A 99 -19.32 11.90 56.88
C SER A 99 -19.63 12.44 58.29
N PRO A 100 -19.52 13.76 58.52
CA PRO A 100 -19.86 14.38 59.81
C PRO A 100 -21.33 14.17 60.21
N ILE A 101 -22.23 14.20 59.23
CA ILE A 101 -23.68 14.04 59.44
C ILE A 101 -24.01 12.60 59.84
N TRP A 102 -23.30 11.63 59.23
CA TRP A 102 -23.43 10.21 59.58
C TRP A 102 -22.99 9.97 61.02
N ARG A 103 -21.78 10.44 61.38
CA ARG A 103 -21.25 10.34 62.75
C ARG A 103 -22.19 10.95 63.78
N ALA A 104 -22.71 12.15 63.51
CA ALA A 104 -23.66 12.80 64.42
C ALA A 104 -24.94 11.97 64.66
N SER A 105 -25.51 11.39 63.60
CA SER A 105 -26.74 10.57 63.72
C SER A 105 -26.48 9.23 64.41
N HIS A 106 -25.32 8.63 64.10
CA HIS A 106 -24.83 7.42 64.76
C HIS A 106 -24.64 7.63 66.27
N ASP A 107 -23.94 8.70 66.67
CA ASP A 107 -23.67 9.02 68.07
C ASP A 107 -24.96 9.39 68.82
N ALA A 108 -25.91 10.06 68.15
CA ALA A 108 -27.21 10.39 68.72
C ALA A 108 -28.06 9.14 69.02
N TYR A 109 -28.04 8.13 68.14
CA TYR A 109 -28.66 6.83 68.40
C TYR A 109 -28.01 6.13 69.59
N LEU A 110 -26.67 6.04 69.62
CA LEU A 110 -25.96 5.39 70.72
C LEU A 110 -26.26 6.06 72.07
N THR A 111 -26.28 7.39 72.10
CA THR A 111 -26.61 8.16 73.30
C THR A 111 -28.06 7.88 73.76
N ALA A 112 -29.02 7.89 72.83
CA ALA A 112 -30.42 7.57 73.15
C ALA A 112 -30.56 6.13 73.67
N MET A 113 -29.87 5.17 73.05
CA MET A 113 -29.93 3.76 73.48
C MET A 113 -29.31 3.54 74.86
N GLN A 114 -28.19 4.21 75.14
CA GLN A 114 -27.55 4.19 76.46
C GLN A 114 -28.45 4.77 77.54
N GLU A 115 -29.09 5.92 77.26
CA GLU A 115 -30.00 6.55 78.21
C GLU A 115 -31.24 5.69 78.48
N LYS A 116 -31.84 5.11 77.45
CA LYS A 116 -32.95 4.17 77.61
C LYS A 116 -32.57 2.96 78.45
N THR A 117 -31.40 2.37 78.17
CA THR A 117 -30.88 1.23 78.94
C THR A 117 -30.69 1.58 80.41
N ARG A 118 -30.12 2.76 80.70
CA ARG A 118 -29.94 3.26 82.07
C ARG A 118 -31.28 3.42 82.80
N LEU A 119 -32.29 3.98 82.14
CA LEU A 119 -33.63 4.16 82.71
C LEU A 119 -34.35 2.82 82.94
N VAL A 120 -34.20 1.85 82.04
CA VAL A 120 -34.77 0.50 82.20
C VAL A 120 -34.15 -0.24 83.39
N GLU A 121 -32.85 -0.11 83.61
CA GLU A 121 -32.21 -0.69 84.81
C GLU A 121 -32.70 -0.04 86.11
N GLN A 122 -32.91 1.29 86.11
CA GLN A 122 -33.55 1.98 87.24
C GLN A 122 -34.98 1.47 87.45
N PHE A 123 -35.76 1.35 86.37
CA PHE A 123 -37.11 0.80 86.43
C PHE A 123 -37.14 -0.61 87.02
N LYS A 124 -36.26 -1.52 86.58
CA LYS A 124 -36.15 -2.88 87.12
C LYS A 124 -35.95 -2.87 88.64
N SER A 125 -35.05 -2.01 89.13
CA SER A 125 -34.75 -1.89 90.55
C SER A 125 -35.95 -1.37 91.36
N HIS A 126 -36.54 -0.26 90.94
CA HIS A 126 -37.69 0.35 91.64
C HIS A 126 -38.97 -0.50 91.55
N ASN A 127 -39.24 -1.07 90.37
CA ASN A 127 -40.40 -1.95 90.15
C ASN A 127 -40.28 -3.25 90.95
N ALA A 128 -39.09 -3.80 91.15
CA ALA A 128 -38.90 -4.97 92.01
C ALA A 128 -39.25 -4.67 93.47
N VAL A 129 -38.85 -3.51 93.99
CA VAL A 129 -39.18 -3.08 95.36
C VAL A 129 -40.69 -2.87 95.53
N LEU A 130 -41.33 -2.20 94.56
CA LEU A 130 -42.77 -2.00 94.52
C LEU A 130 -43.53 -3.33 94.45
N ARG A 131 -43.14 -4.23 93.54
CA ARG A 131 -43.80 -5.52 93.33
C ARG A 131 -43.66 -6.46 94.51
N ASN A 132 -42.49 -6.51 95.15
CA ASN A 132 -42.30 -7.25 96.40
C ASN A 132 -43.26 -6.75 97.50
N SER A 133 -43.45 -5.44 97.60
CA SER A 133 -44.35 -4.86 98.61
C SER A 133 -45.82 -5.13 98.30
N LEU A 134 -46.24 -5.00 97.03
CA LEU A 134 -47.61 -5.31 96.60
C LEU A 134 -47.95 -6.80 96.74
N ALA A 135 -47.00 -7.68 96.44
CA ALA A 135 -47.18 -9.13 96.58
C ALA A 135 -47.30 -9.57 98.05
N PHE A 136 -46.72 -8.81 98.98
CA PHE A 136 -46.78 -9.08 100.42
C PHE A 136 -48.11 -8.66 101.06
N LEU A 137 -48.85 -7.70 100.47
CA LEU A 137 -50.07 -7.15 101.06
C LEU A 137 -51.14 -8.21 101.38
N PRO A 138 -51.51 -9.15 100.48
CA PRO A 138 -52.52 -10.17 100.79
C PRO A 138 -52.08 -11.11 101.90
N THR A 139 -50.78 -11.46 101.96
CA THR A 139 -50.24 -12.32 103.03
C THR A 139 -50.25 -11.61 104.38
N ALA A 140 -49.91 -10.32 104.40
CA ALA A 140 -49.98 -9.51 105.62
C ALA A 140 -51.42 -9.36 106.14
N GLU A 141 -52.37 -9.23 105.21
CA GLU A 141 -53.80 -9.19 105.51
C GLU A 141 -54.28 -10.52 106.13
N ASP A 142 -53.95 -11.66 105.49
CA ASP A 142 -54.29 -13.00 105.97
C ASP A 142 -53.73 -13.27 107.38
N ASP A 143 -52.47 -12.91 107.63
CA ASP A 143 -51.80 -13.08 108.92
C ASP A 143 -52.50 -12.28 110.04
N ILE A 144 -52.89 -11.03 109.73
CA ILE A 144 -53.62 -10.17 110.67
C ILE A 144 -55.02 -10.73 110.92
N GLN A 145 -55.72 -11.18 109.87
CA GLN A 145 -57.06 -11.75 109.97
C GLN A 145 -57.09 -13.06 110.76
N GLU A 146 -56.10 -13.94 110.57
CA GLU A 146 -55.98 -15.19 111.33
C GLU A 146 -55.73 -14.93 112.83
N GLN A 147 -54.90 -13.94 113.16
CA GLN A 147 -54.65 -13.55 114.55
C GLN A 147 -55.89 -12.92 115.21
N LEU A 148 -56.66 -12.13 114.46
CA LEU A 148 -57.94 -11.56 114.90
C LEU A 148 -59.00 -12.63 115.18
N ALA A 149 -59.05 -13.70 114.37
CA ALA A 149 -59.99 -14.80 114.54
C ALA A 149 -59.76 -15.61 115.84
N ARG A 150 -58.55 -15.55 116.43
CA ARG A 150 -58.16 -16.31 117.62
C ARG A 150 -58.46 -15.61 118.96
N LEU A 151 -59.05 -14.41 118.96
CA LEU A 151 -59.33 -13.61 120.16
C LEU A 151 -60.74 -13.85 120.76
N GLY A 152 -60.87 -13.64 122.08
CA GLY A 152 -62.14 -13.76 122.83
C GLY A 152 -63.10 -12.58 122.63
N ASP A 153 -64.40 -12.79 122.93
CA ASP A 153 -65.49 -11.85 122.55
C ASP A 153 -65.42 -10.44 123.15
N ALA A 154 -64.76 -10.24 124.30
CA ALA A 154 -64.64 -8.94 124.95
C ALA A 154 -63.61 -8.00 124.29
N ASP A 155 -62.57 -8.56 123.67
CA ASP A 155 -61.52 -7.80 122.98
C ASP A 155 -61.91 -7.49 121.51
N LYS A 156 -62.89 -8.22 120.96
CA LYS A 156 -63.32 -8.10 119.56
C LYS A 156 -63.76 -6.70 119.16
N LEU A 157 -64.48 -5.94 120.00
CA LEU A 157 -65.06 -4.65 119.58
C LEU A 157 -64.01 -3.56 119.38
N GLN A 158 -62.98 -3.48 120.24
CA GLN A 158 -61.87 -2.53 120.06
C GLN A 158 -60.94 -2.95 118.92
N LEU A 159 -60.71 -4.25 118.76
CA LEU A 159 -59.92 -4.80 117.65
C LEU A 159 -60.62 -4.70 116.29
N GLN A 160 -61.96 -4.70 116.25
CA GLN A 160 -62.75 -4.62 115.01
C GLN A 160 -62.62 -3.26 114.31
N ASN A 161 -62.52 -2.16 115.08
CA ASN A 161 -62.23 -0.84 114.52
C ASN A 161 -60.82 -0.75 113.93
N ALA A 162 -59.83 -1.32 114.63
CA ALA A 162 -58.45 -1.36 114.13
C ALA A 162 -58.30 -2.26 112.89
N ALA A 163 -59.04 -3.38 112.84
CA ALA A 163 -59.09 -4.26 111.67
C ALA A 163 -59.74 -3.55 110.47
N THR A 164 -60.83 -2.81 110.69
CA THR A 164 -61.49 -2.02 109.63
C THR A 164 -60.57 -0.93 109.10
N ASP A 165 -59.91 -0.18 109.99
CA ASP A 165 -58.92 0.84 109.61
C ASP A 165 -57.75 0.23 108.80
N THR A 166 -57.32 -0.99 109.15
CA THR A 166 -56.27 -1.72 108.42
C THR A 166 -56.74 -2.13 107.03
N TYR A 167 -58.00 -2.57 106.91
CA TYR A 167 -58.61 -2.98 105.64
C TYR A 167 -58.81 -1.80 104.69
N ASP A 168 -59.33 -0.68 105.21
CA ASP A 168 -59.51 0.56 104.44
C ASP A 168 -58.16 1.08 103.93
N LEU A 169 -57.11 0.97 104.76
CA LEU A 169 -55.75 1.36 104.38
C LEU A 169 -55.15 0.42 103.32
N LEU A 170 -55.35 -0.89 103.44
CA LEU A 170 -54.95 -1.89 102.44
C LEU A 170 -55.64 -1.64 101.10
N LEU A 171 -56.96 -1.46 101.11
CA LEU A 171 -57.75 -1.18 99.92
C LEU A 171 -57.30 0.13 99.25
N SER A 172 -57.14 1.20 100.04
CA SER A 172 -56.64 2.50 99.54
C SER A 172 -55.24 2.36 98.93
N SER A 173 -54.38 1.53 99.51
CA SER A 173 -53.02 1.26 99.01
C SER A 173 -53.03 0.48 97.69
N LEU A 174 -53.89 -0.54 97.56
CA LEU A 174 -54.09 -1.28 96.31
C LEU A 174 -54.69 -0.40 95.22
N GLU A 175 -55.64 0.45 95.57
CA GLU A 175 -56.21 1.42 94.64
C GLU A 175 -55.19 2.46 94.18
N PHE A 176 -54.33 2.95 95.08
CA PHE A 176 -53.25 3.87 94.74
C PHE A 176 -52.20 3.24 93.82
N ALA A 177 -51.93 1.94 94.00
CA ALA A 177 -51.06 1.17 93.13
C ALA A 177 -51.61 1.01 91.70
N GLN A 178 -52.94 1.13 91.51
CA GLN A 178 -53.56 1.17 90.19
C GLN A 178 -53.69 2.60 89.65
N VAL A 179 -54.13 3.53 90.49
CA VAL A 179 -54.39 4.93 90.12
C VAL A 179 -53.74 5.85 91.16
N THR A 180 -52.62 6.45 90.75
CA THR A 180 -51.79 7.30 91.60
C THR A 180 -52.36 8.72 91.60
N SER A 181 -52.61 9.29 92.78
CA SER A 181 -53.07 10.68 92.95
C SER A 181 -52.62 11.24 94.30
N ASP A 182 -52.44 12.55 94.37
CA ASP A 182 -51.99 13.24 95.58
C ASP A 182 -53.03 13.10 96.72
N ASP A 183 -54.32 13.13 96.38
CA ASP A 183 -55.42 12.93 97.34
C ASP A 183 -55.35 11.55 97.99
N LYS A 184 -55.24 10.47 97.19
CA LYS A 184 -55.10 9.10 97.72
C LYS A 184 -53.81 8.91 98.52
N ALA A 185 -52.72 9.58 98.12
CA ALA A 185 -51.47 9.54 98.87
C ALA A 185 -51.64 10.17 100.26
N ALA A 186 -52.35 11.29 100.35
CA ALA A 186 -52.66 11.95 101.61
C ALA A 186 -53.56 11.08 102.51
N ASP A 187 -54.57 10.41 101.94
CA ASP A 187 -55.45 9.49 102.66
C ASP A 187 -54.68 8.29 103.25
N ILE A 188 -53.77 7.69 102.46
CA ILE A 188 -52.91 6.59 102.93
C ILE A 188 -51.98 7.06 104.07
N LEU A 189 -51.38 8.25 103.95
CA LEU A 189 -50.53 8.81 105.01
C LEU A 189 -51.32 9.06 106.31
N LEU A 190 -52.55 9.57 106.19
CA LEU A 190 -53.44 9.75 107.33
C LEU A 190 -53.79 8.40 107.98
N GLY A 191 -54.12 7.40 107.17
CA GLY A 191 -54.42 6.05 107.62
C GLY A 191 -53.22 5.36 108.29
N LEU A 192 -52.00 5.51 107.76
CA LEU A 192 -50.76 5.03 108.38
C LEU A 192 -50.54 5.66 109.77
N ASN A 193 -50.75 6.97 109.90
CA ASN A 193 -50.62 7.66 111.17
C ASN A 193 -51.67 7.18 112.19
N LYS A 194 -52.93 7.05 111.75
CA LYS A 194 -54.02 6.50 112.57
C LYS A 194 -53.72 5.08 113.04
N LEU A 195 -53.21 4.23 112.15
CA LEU A 195 -52.83 2.84 112.46
C LEU A 195 -51.66 2.80 113.46
N GLY A 196 -50.67 3.68 113.35
CA GLY A 196 -49.57 3.81 114.30
C GLY A 196 -50.02 4.23 115.71
N VAL A 197 -50.99 5.13 115.82
CA VAL A 197 -51.60 5.52 117.11
C VAL A 197 -52.43 4.38 117.69
N ASN A 198 -53.24 3.71 116.87
CA ASN A 198 -54.09 2.60 117.31
C ASN A 198 -53.27 1.36 117.71
N LYS A 199 -52.10 1.13 117.09
CA LYS A 199 -51.16 0.06 117.45
C LYS A 199 -50.82 0.04 118.95
N GLN A 200 -50.63 1.20 119.57
CA GLN A 200 -50.30 1.29 121.00
C GLN A 200 -51.40 0.75 121.92
N ARG A 201 -52.63 0.63 121.41
CA ARG A 201 -53.80 0.11 122.13
C ARG A 201 -54.06 -1.37 121.84
N LEU A 202 -53.33 -1.97 120.91
CA LEU A 202 -53.47 -3.38 120.53
C LEU A 202 -52.51 -4.27 121.33
N PRO A 203 -52.84 -5.57 121.52
CA PRO A 203 -51.94 -6.54 122.12
C PRO A 203 -50.60 -6.64 121.36
N GLU A 204 -49.50 -6.90 122.07
CA GLU A 204 -48.13 -6.93 121.51
C GLU A 204 -47.98 -7.86 120.29
N GLN A 205 -48.77 -8.93 120.23
CA GLN A 205 -48.75 -9.87 119.09
C GLN A 205 -49.07 -9.21 117.73
N PHE A 206 -49.83 -8.11 117.73
CA PHE A 206 -50.20 -7.38 116.51
C PHE A 206 -49.19 -6.28 116.14
N HIS A 207 -48.25 -5.95 117.02
CA HIS A 207 -47.35 -4.82 116.78
C HIS A 207 -46.40 -5.08 115.61
N SER A 208 -45.82 -6.29 115.53
CA SER A 208 -44.89 -6.64 114.46
C SER A 208 -45.57 -6.77 113.08
N PRO A 209 -46.73 -7.47 112.93
CA PRO A 209 -47.46 -7.49 111.65
C PRO A 209 -47.86 -6.10 111.16
N ILE A 210 -48.34 -5.22 112.06
CA ILE A 210 -48.73 -3.84 111.71
C ILE A 210 -47.51 -3.01 111.27
N ASP A 211 -46.36 -3.17 111.91
CA ASP A 211 -45.12 -2.48 111.49
C ASP A 211 -44.68 -2.94 110.10
N ILE A 212 -44.70 -4.25 109.85
CA ILE A 212 -44.33 -4.82 108.55
C ILE A 212 -45.28 -4.30 107.47
N LEU A 213 -46.60 -4.34 107.71
CA LEU A 213 -47.61 -3.82 106.79
C LEU A 213 -47.42 -2.32 106.52
N SER A 214 -47.25 -1.52 107.58
CA SER A 214 -47.05 -0.06 107.47
C SER A 214 -45.79 0.29 106.67
N ASN A 215 -44.71 -0.50 106.83
CA ASN A 215 -43.48 -0.34 106.06
C ASN A 215 -43.70 -0.65 104.57
N HIS A 216 -44.40 -1.73 104.22
CA HIS A 216 -44.71 -2.06 102.83
C HIS A 216 -45.63 -1.03 102.17
N ILE A 217 -46.64 -0.52 102.89
CA ILE A 217 -47.53 0.55 102.39
C ILE A 217 -46.77 1.86 102.20
N SER A 218 -45.89 2.23 103.13
CA SER A 218 -45.02 3.40 102.98
C SER A 218 -44.07 3.27 101.79
N LEU A 219 -43.59 2.06 101.52
CA LEU A 219 -42.74 1.76 100.37
C LEU A 219 -43.53 1.88 99.06
N ILE A 220 -44.76 1.37 99.00
CA ILE A 220 -45.65 1.56 97.84
C ILE A 220 -45.89 3.05 97.56
N LEU A 221 -46.18 3.83 98.60
CA LEU A 221 -46.40 5.28 98.47
C LEU A 221 -45.19 6.01 97.88
N ARG A 222 -43.98 5.58 98.25
CA ARG A 222 -42.72 6.16 97.77
C ARG A 222 -42.34 5.68 96.37
N GLU A 223 -42.49 4.40 96.08
CA GLU A 223 -41.98 3.77 94.85
C GLU A 223 -42.93 3.94 93.66
N GLN A 224 -44.24 3.94 93.88
CA GLN A 224 -45.24 4.05 92.80
C GLN A 224 -45.05 5.30 91.91
N PRO A 225 -44.86 6.53 92.46
CA PRO A 225 -44.63 7.72 91.63
C PRO A 225 -43.30 7.67 90.88
N VAL A 226 -42.28 7.03 91.47
CA VAL A 226 -40.95 6.86 90.83
C VAL A 226 -41.06 5.93 89.64
N VAL A 227 -41.74 4.79 89.79
CA VAL A 227 -41.96 3.83 88.70
C VAL A 227 -42.76 4.46 87.56
N ASN A 228 -43.83 5.22 87.86
CA ASN A 228 -44.60 5.92 86.82
C ASN A 228 -43.74 6.94 86.05
N ARG A 229 -42.95 7.75 86.76
CA ARG A 229 -42.05 8.73 86.13
C ARG A 229 -40.96 8.06 85.29
N LEU A 230 -40.43 6.93 85.74
CA LEU A 230 -39.46 6.15 84.96
C LEU A 230 -40.07 5.63 83.66
N LEU A 231 -41.32 5.16 83.68
CA LEU A 231 -42.03 4.74 82.46
C LEU A 231 -42.20 5.90 81.47
N GLU A 232 -42.65 7.07 81.95
CA GLU A 232 -42.77 8.28 81.12
C GLU A 232 -41.42 8.68 80.51
N ASN A 233 -40.35 8.67 81.32
CA ASN A 233 -39.01 9.00 80.85
C ASN A 233 -38.46 7.98 79.84
N ILE A 234 -38.74 6.68 80.02
CA ILE A 234 -38.35 5.62 79.08
C ILE A 234 -39.05 5.81 77.73
N GLU A 235 -40.35 6.11 77.75
CA GLU A 235 -41.15 6.35 76.54
C GLU A 235 -40.69 7.62 75.81
N ALA A 236 -40.26 8.64 76.54
CA ALA A 236 -39.76 9.88 75.97
C ALA A 236 -38.39 9.75 75.26
N VAL A 237 -37.65 8.65 75.43
CA VAL A 237 -36.34 8.49 74.77
C VAL A 237 -36.52 8.22 73.26
N PRO A 238 -35.97 9.07 72.37
CA PRO A 238 -36.33 9.06 70.94
C PRO A 238 -35.56 8.01 70.12
N VAL A 239 -35.43 6.76 70.57
CA VAL A 239 -34.65 5.71 69.87
C VAL A 239 -35.19 5.47 68.46
N ALA A 240 -36.51 5.37 68.31
CA ALA A 240 -37.15 5.14 67.01
C ALA A 240 -36.91 6.30 66.02
N GLU A 241 -36.94 7.55 66.51
CA GLU A 241 -36.66 8.74 65.70
C GLU A 241 -35.20 8.75 65.23
N ARG A 242 -34.24 8.39 66.10
CA ARG A 242 -32.82 8.30 65.71
C ARG A 242 -32.56 7.22 64.67
N LEU A 243 -33.28 6.10 64.71
CA LEU A 243 -33.21 5.07 63.67
C LEU A 243 -33.82 5.57 62.34
N ASP A 244 -34.88 6.38 62.41
CA ASP A 244 -35.49 7.01 61.22
C ASP A 244 -34.54 8.04 60.58
N ASP A 245 -33.81 8.83 61.39
CA ASP A 245 -32.76 9.75 60.91
C ASP A 245 -31.70 8.99 60.09
N ILE A 246 -31.18 7.88 60.61
CA ILE A 246 -30.20 7.04 59.91
C ILE A 246 -30.80 6.45 58.63
N THR A 247 -32.04 5.96 58.70
CA THR A 247 -32.78 5.42 57.55
C THR A 247 -32.94 6.45 56.43
N ASN A 248 -33.20 7.71 56.80
CA ASN A 248 -33.32 8.83 55.86
C ASN A 248 -31.98 9.20 55.22
N LEU A 249 -30.88 9.14 55.98
CA LEU A 249 -29.53 9.30 55.42
C LEU A 249 -29.19 8.20 54.42
N LEU A 250 -29.47 6.93 54.75
CA LEU A 250 -29.28 5.80 53.85
C LEU A 250 -30.10 5.97 52.55
N ASN A 251 -31.37 6.39 52.67
CA ASN A 251 -32.23 6.68 51.53
C ASN A 251 -31.67 7.79 50.62
N THR A 252 -31.23 8.89 51.22
CA THR A 252 -30.72 10.04 50.49
C THR A 252 -29.42 9.68 49.76
N ASP A 253 -28.55 8.92 50.42
CA ASP A 253 -27.31 8.45 49.84
C ASP A 253 -27.55 7.45 48.70
N GLN A 254 -28.46 6.50 48.89
CA GLN A 254 -28.90 5.58 47.85
C GLN A 254 -29.45 6.34 46.63
N GLN A 255 -30.35 7.31 46.83
CA GLN A 255 -30.89 8.13 45.73
C GLN A 255 -29.79 8.89 44.98
N ARG A 256 -28.78 9.40 45.68
CA ARG A 256 -27.63 10.06 45.04
C ARG A 256 -26.81 9.09 44.21
N THR A 257 -26.52 7.90 44.72
CA THR A 257 -25.82 6.86 43.94
C THR A 257 -26.66 6.40 42.74
N ASP A 258 -27.94 6.12 42.93
CA ASP A 258 -28.84 5.67 41.87
C ASP A 258 -28.98 6.72 40.75
N THR A 259 -29.07 8.01 41.09
CA THR A 259 -29.13 9.09 40.09
C THR A 259 -27.82 9.25 39.32
N VAL A 260 -26.68 9.03 39.97
CA VAL A 260 -25.36 9.01 39.32
C VAL A 260 -25.25 7.81 38.38
N ASP A 261 -25.68 6.62 38.83
CA ASP A 261 -25.68 5.41 38.01
C ASP A 261 -26.64 5.54 36.82
N GLN A 262 -27.82 6.11 36.99
CA GLN A 262 -28.74 6.42 35.88
C GLN A 262 -28.11 7.36 34.85
N ARG A 263 -27.35 8.39 35.29
CA ARG A 263 -26.62 9.28 34.37
C ARG A 263 -25.56 8.52 33.58
N TYR A 264 -24.81 7.61 34.21
CA TYR A 264 -23.84 6.78 33.51
C TYR A 264 -24.50 5.82 32.51
N HIS A 265 -25.64 5.21 32.85
CA HIS A 265 -26.43 4.40 31.92
C HIS A 265 -26.93 5.23 30.73
N PHE A 266 -27.42 6.45 30.98
CA PHE A 266 -27.84 7.36 29.92
C PHE A 266 -26.66 7.71 28.98
N TYR A 267 -25.50 8.06 29.54
CA TYR A 267 -24.30 8.32 28.73
C TYR A 267 -23.87 7.08 27.95
N MET A 268 -23.89 5.88 28.56
CA MET A 268 -23.60 4.64 27.84
C MET A 268 -24.55 4.44 26.65
N LEU A 269 -25.84 4.70 26.82
CA LEU A 269 -26.81 4.59 25.73
C LEU A 269 -26.51 5.59 24.61
N VAL A 270 -26.25 6.86 24.94
CA VAL A 270 -25.89 7.90 23.96
C VAL A 270 -24.61 7.53 23.19
N PHE A 271 -23.55 7.15 23.89
CA PHE A 271 -22.28 6.76 23.26
C PHE A 271 -22.40 5.47 22.44
N SER A 272 -23.24 4.52 22.86
CA SER A 272 -23.52 3.29 22.11
C SER A 272 -24.24 3.60 20.81
N VAL A 273 -25.26 4.46 20.83
CA VAL A 273 -25.99 4.91 19.63
C VAL A 273 -25.03 5.64 18.68
N LEU A 274 -24.18 6.53 19.18
CA LEU A 274 -23.18 7.23 18.38
C LEU A 274 -22.18 6.26 17.72
N LEU A 275 -21.72 5.24 18.46
CA LEU A 275 -20.82 4.22 17.92
C LEU A 275 -21.51 3.41 16.81
N VAL A 276 -22.76 2.99 17.01
CA VAL A 276 -23.53 2.26 15.99
C VAL A 276 -23.73 3.11 14.73
N LEU A 277 -24.12 4.38 14.89
CA LEU A 277 -24.28 5.30 13.75
C LEU A 277 -22.97 5.50 12.99
N LEU A 278 -21.85 5.64 13.71
CA LEU A 278 -20.52 5.74 13.11
C LEU A 278 -20.14 4.47 12.32
N LEU A 279 -20.41 3.29 12.87
CA LEU A 279 -20.14 2.01 12.21
C LEU A 279 -21.00 1.84 10.94
N VAL A 280 -22.29 2.16 11.01
CA VAL A 280 -23.19 2.15 9.84
C VAL A 280 -22.71 3.12 8.77
N TYR A 281 -22.32 4.34 9.17
CA TYR A 281 -21.74 5.31 8.24
C TYR A 281 -20.45 4.77 7.58
N LEU A 282 -19.54 4.17 8.35
CA LEU A 282 -18.30 3.60 7.84
C LEU A 282 -18.58 2.46 6.84
N ALA A 283 -19.56 1.60 7.15
CA ALA A 283 -19.97 0.50 6.29
C ALA A 283 -20.53 1.00 4.95
N ILE A 284 -21.45 1.98 4.98
CA ILE A 284 -22.01 2.60 3.77
C ILE A 284 -20.89 3.26 2.94
N HIS A 285 -19.97 3.97 3.59
CA HIS A 285 -18.84 4.61 2.91
C HIS A 285 -17.91 3.60 2.23
N LEU A 286 -17.55 2.51 2.93
CA LEU A 286 -16.72 1.43 2.39
C LEU A 286 -17.40 0.76 1.19
N MET A 287 -18.69 0.49 1.27
CA MET A 287 -19.46 -0.13 0.19
C MET A 287 -19.53 0.78 -1.05
N ARG A 288 -19.73 2.09 -0.87
CA ARG A 288 -19.66 3.09 -1.96
C ARG A 288 -18.25 3.17 -2.56
N SER A 289 -17.21 3.17 -1.73
CA SER A 289 -15.82 3.21 -2.21
C SER A 289 -15.47 1.97 -3.04
N PHE A 290 -15.85 0.78 -2.55
CA PHE A 290 -15.61 -0.49 -3.24
C PHE A 290 -16.33 -0.57 -4.59
N THR A 291 -17.59 -0.14 -4.64
CA THR A 291 -18.37 -0.11 -5.90
C THR A 291 -17.76 0.84 -6.93
N VAL A 292 -17.28 2.02 -6.53
CA VAL A 292 -16.57 2.95 -7.42
C VAL A 292 -15.25 2.37 -7.91
N ILE A 293 -14.43 1.80 -7.02
CA ILE A 293 -13.15 1.17 -7.39
C ILE A 293 -13.38 0.06 -8.41
N ASN A 294 -14.37 -0.81 -8.19
CA ASN A 294 -14.69 -1.89 -9.13
C ASN A 294 -15.19 -1.36 -10.49
N ARG A 295 -16.00 -0.30 -10.51
CA ARG A 295 -16.43 0.33 -11.76
C ARG A 295 -15.24 0.89 -12.55
N VAL A 296 -14.33 1.60 -11.87
CA VAL A 296 -13.12 2.16 -12.49
C VAL A 296 -12.18 1.06 -12.98
N ASN A 297 -11.95 0.01 -12.18
CA ASN A 297 -11.12 -1.12 -12.60
C ASN A 297 -11.70 -1.86 -13.80
N LYS A 298 -13.02 -2.04 -13.84
CA LYS A 298 -13.69 -2.64 -15.01
C LYS A 298 -13.55 -1.77 -16.26
N ALA A 299 -13.77 -0.46 -16.14
CA ALA A 299 -13.60 0.48 -17.25
C ALA A 299 -12.15 0.53 -17.75
N LEU A 300 -11.17 0.53 -16.83
CA LEU A 300 -9.75 0.49 -17.16
C LEU A 300 -9.37 -0.81 -17.87
N LYS A 301 -9.89 -1.96 -17.41
CA LYS A 301 -9.66 -3.24 -18.06
C LYS A 301 -10.20 -3.25 -19.50
N THR A 302 -11.44 -2.80 -19.71
CA THR A 302 -12.02 -2.71 -21.05
C THR A 302 -11.26 -1.72 -21.95
N ALA A 303 -10.80 -0.59 -21.41
CA ALA A 303 -10.00 0.37 -22.18
C ALA A 303 -8.61 -0.20 -22.56
N ASN A 304 -7.99 -0.98 -21.68
CA ASN A 304 -6.74 -1.66 -21.98
C ASN A 304 -6.93 -2.74 -23.06
N GLU A 305 -7.98 -3.56 -22.96
CA GLU A 305 -8.29 -4.59 -23.98
C GLU A 305 -8.56 -3.96 -25.36
N ASP A 306 -9.33 -2.87 -25.42
CA ASP A 306 -9.59 -2.11 -26.66
C ASP A 306 -8.30 -1.47 -27.21
N LEU A 307 -7.44 -0.96 -26.33
CA LEU A 307 -6.15 -0.40 -26.75
C LEU A 307 -5.21 -1.48 -27.30
N GLU A 308 -5.12 -2.64 -26.66
CA GLU A 308 -4.31 -3.78 -27.14
C GLU A 308 -4.76 -4.22 -28.55
N LEU A 309 -6.07 -4.37 -28.76
CA LEU A 309 -6.62 -4.71 -30.08
C LEU A 309 -6.28 -3.65 -31.14
N ARG A 310 -6.45 -2.35 -30.83
CA ARG A 310 -6.09 -1.28 -31.77
C ARG A 310 -4.61 -1.21 -32.05
N VAL A 311 -3.77 -1.45 -31.06
CA VAL A 311 -2.30 -1.49 -31.25
C VAL A 311 -1.94 -2.65 -32.18
N GLU A 312 -2.52 -3.83 -31.99
CA GLU A 312 -2.28 -4.98 -32.86
C GLU A 312 -2.75 -4.73 -34.30
N GLU A 313 -3.97 -4.21 -34.47
CA GLU A 313 -4.53 -3.86 -35.79
C GLU A 313 -3.67 -2.81 -36.51
N ARG A 314 -3.30 -1.72 -35.84
CA ARG A 314 -2.46 -0.66 -36.43
C ARG A 314 -1.04 -1.14 -36.71
N THR A 315 -0.49 -2.02 -35.89
CA THR A 315 0.83 -2.62 -36.14
C THR A 315 0.81 -3.51 -37.38
N ARG A 316 -0.28 -4.27 -37.58
CA ARG A 316 -0.46 -5.09 -38.79
C ARG A 316 -0.64 -4.24 -40.03
N GLU A 317 -1.51 -3.23 -39.99
CA GLU A 317 -1.75 -2.30 -41.09
C GLU A 317 -0.45 -1.56 -41.50
N LEU A 318 0.34 -1.11 -40.51
CA LEU A 318 1.65 -0.50 -40.76
C LEU A 318 2.61 -1.48 -41.44
N LYS A 319 2.66 -2.73 -41.01
CA LYS A 319 3.53 -3.76 -41.61
C LYS A 319 3.12 -4.06 -43.05
N ASP A 320 1.83 -4.18 -43.32
CA ASP A 320 1.31 -4.45 -44.67
C ASP A 320 1.60 -3.26 -45.60
N THR A 321 1.33 -2.04 -45.15
CA THR A 321 1.63 -0.80 -45.89
C THR A 321 3.14 -0.65 -46.15
N GLN A 322 3.98 -0.96 -45.15
CA GLN A 322 5.43 -0.91 -45.31
C GLN A 322 5.92 -1.93 -46.34
N SER A 323 5.35 -3.14 -46.37
CA SER A 323 5.67 -4.15 -47.37
C SER A 323 5.29 -3.69 -48.77
N GLU A 324 4.09 -3.10 -48.93
CA GLU A 324 3.61 -2.58 -50.21
C GLU A 324 4.48 -1.41 -50.73
N LEU A 325 4.86 -0.49 -49.84
CA LEU A 325 5.78 0.60 -50.19
C LEU A 325 7.16 0.07 -50.61
N LEU A 326 7.67 -0.96 -49.94
CA LEU A 326 8.96 -1.57 -50.29
C LEU A 326 8.90 -2.23 -51.67
N ASP A 327 7.83 -2.97 -51.97
CA ASP A 327 7.65 -3.62 -53.28
C ASP A 327 7.48 -2.58 -54.40
N THR A 328 6.73 -1.50 -54.14
CA THR A 328 6.54 -0.39 -55.09
C THR A 328 7.86 0.33 -55.37
N ALA A 329 8.64 0.64 -54.31
CA ALA A 329 9.96 1.25 -54.44
C ALA A 329 10.93 0.35 -55.22
N ARG A 330 10.88 -0.96 -54.98
CA ARG A 330 11.69 -1.95 -55.70
C ARG A 330 11.33 -2.00 -57.18
N GLN A 331 10.03 -2.03 -57.52
CA GLN A 331 9.57 -2.03 -58.92
C GLN A 331 9.96 -0.73 -59.65
N ALA A 332 9.78 0.42 -59.01
CA ALA A 332 10.18 1.71 -59.57
C ALA A 332 11.70 1.78 -59.83
N GLY A 333 12.52 1.35 -58.87
CA GLY A 333 13.98 1.29 -59.03
C GLY A 333 14.40 0.32 -60.14
N MET A 334 13.74 -0.85 -60.27
CA MET A 334 14.00 -1.78 -61.37
C MET A 334 13.62 -1.20 -62.74
N ALA A 335 12.51 -0.46 -62.84
CA ALA A 335 12.08 0.19 -64.07
C ALA A 335 13.04 1.31 -64.50
N GLU A 336 13.53 2.10 -63.55
CA GLU A 336 14.53 3.14 -63.79
C GLU A 336 15.86 2.55 -64.29
N ILE A 337 16.35 1.49 -63.62
CA ILE A 337 17.53 0.74 -64.04
C ILE A 337 17.37 0.20 -65.46
N ALA A 338 16.27 -0.48 -65.76
CA ALA A 338 16.02 -1.05 -67.07
C ALA A 338 16.00 0.03 -68.17
N THR A 339 15.39 1.17 -67.89
CA THR A 339 15.33 2.31 -68.82
C THR A 339 16.73 2.86 -69.12
N ASN A 340 17.56 3.05 -68.08
CA ASN A 340 18.93 3.55 -68.24
C ASN A 340 19.82 2.59 -69.03
N VAL A 341 19.70 1.28 -68.80
CA VAL A 341 20.44 0.25 -69.55
C VAL A 341 20.04 0.25 -71.02
N LEU A 342 18.74 0.24 -71.29
CA LEU A 342 18.21 0.24 -72.65
C LEU A 342 18.67 1.48 -73.40
N HIS A 343 18.66 2.64 -72.76
CA HIS A 343 19.15 3.88 -73.36
C HIS A 343 20.65 3.79 -73.69
N ASN A 344 21.49 3.33 -72.76
CA ASN A 344 22.93 3.28 -72.95
C ASN A 344 23.36 2.20 -73.97
N VAL A 345 22.78 1.00 -73.90
CA VAL A 345 23.02 -0.07 -74.89
C VAL A 345 22.49 0.36 -76.26
N GLY A 346 21.31 0.99 -76.32
CA GLY A 346 20.73 1.50 -77.56
C GLY A 346 21.64 2.49 -78.28
N ASN A 347 22.27 3.40 -77.53
CA ASN A 347 23.23 4.36 -78.09
C ASN A 347 24.46 3.68 -78.70
N VAL A 348 25.00 2.63 -78.06
CA VAL A 348 26.16 1.90 -78.60
C VAL A 348 25.78 0.99 -79.77
N LEU A 349 24.59 0.37 -79.74
CA LEU A 349 24.05 -0.42 -80.85
C LEU A 349 23.90 0.41 -82.13
N ASN A 350 23.56 1.68 -82.02
CA ASN A 350 23.51 2.57 -83.18
C ASN A 350 24.88 2.68 -83.87
N SER A 351 25.96 2.79 -83.10
CA SER A 351 27.33 2.80 -83.62
C SER A 351 27.72 1.47 -84.27
N VAL A 352 27.33 0.34 -83.67
CA VAL A 352 27.52 -1.01 -84.25
C VAL A 352 26.82 -1.12 -85.60
N ASN A 353 25.56 -0.67 -85.69
CA ASN A 353 24.78 -0.70 -86.93
C ASN A 353 25.41 0.17 -88.02
N ILE A 354 25.89 1.38 -87.68
CA ILE A 354 26.54 2.27 -88.65
C ILE A 354 27.82 1.64 -89.21
N SER A 355 28.70 1.10 -88.36
CA SER A 355 29.93 0.44 -88.84
C SER A 355 29.63 -0.81 -89.67
N ALA A 356 28.64 -1.63 -89.27
CA ALA A 356 28.22 -2.79 -90.04
C ALA A 356 27.66 -2.41 -91.43
N ASP A 357 26.82 -1.38 -91.50
CA ASP A 357 26.29 -0.85 -92.76
C ASP A 357 27.40 -0.28 -93.66
N LEU A 358 28.37 0.42 -93.08
CA LEU A 358 29.50 0.98 -93.82
C LEU A 358 30.42 -0.11 -94.39
N VAL A 359 30.72 -1.17 -93.61
CA VAL A 359 31.41 -2.37 -94.09
C VAL A 359 30.63 -3.02 -95.23
N THR A 360 29.32 -3.21 -95.07
CA THR A 360 28.45 -3.81 -96.10
C THR A 360 28.48 -2.99 -97.40
N ARG A 361 28.41 -1.65 -97.31
CA ARG A 361 28.50 -0.77 -98.47
C ARG A 361 29.86 -0.85 -99.16
N LYS A 362 30.97 -0.82 -98.40
CA LYS A 362 32.33 -0.97 -98.96
C LYS A 362 32.50 -2.31 -99.67
N LEU A 363 32.01 -3.41 -99.07
CA LEU A 363 32.07 -4.74 -99.67
C LEU A 363 31.28 -4.83 -100.99
N ARG A 364 30.06 -4.27 -101.02
CA ARG A 364 29.21 -4.26 -102.24
C ARG A 364 29.82 -3.45 -103.38
N ALA A 365 30.53 -2.36 -103.07
CA ALA A 365 31.14 -1.46 -104.07
C ALA A 365 32.59 -1.84 -104.44
N SER A 366 33.10 -2.96 -103.91
CA SER A 366 34.50 -3.33 -103.99
C SER A 366 35.02 -3.46 -105.42
N LYS A 367 36.22 -2.91 -105.65
CA LYS A 367 36.91 -3.05 -106.94
C LYS A 367 37.45 -4.45 -107.20
N ALA A 368 37.38 -5.38 -106.23
CA ALA A 368 37.78 -6.78 -106.40
C ALA A 368 37.08 -7.49 -107.57
N GLN A 369 35.85 -7.10 -107.92
CA GLN A 369 35.17 -7.63 -109.12
C GLN A 369 35.92 -7.33 -110.42
N GLY A 370 36.69 -6.23 -110.47
CA GLY A 370 37.54 -5.88 -111.59
C GLY A 370 38.68 -6.86 -111.82
N LEU A 371 39.14 -7.57 -110.78
CA LEU A 371 40.12 -8.65 -110.91
C LEU A 371 39.56 -9.80 -111.75
N GLY A 372 38.27 -10.14 -111.57
CA GLY A 372 37.61 -11.16 -112.38
C GLY A 372 37.60 -10.79 -113.87
N LYS A 373 37.32 -9.53 -114.20
CA LYS A 373 37.37 -9.03 -115.58
C LYS A 373 38.80 -9.01 -116.14
N ALA A 374 39.78 -8.60 -115.33
CA ALA A 374 41.18 -8.63 -115.72
C ALA A 374 41.66 -10.07 -116.02
N MET A 375 41.32 -11.02 -115.16
CA MET A 375 41.63 -12.44 -115.37
C MET A 375 40.90 -13.03 -116.58
N GLN A 376 39.66 -12.61 -116.84
CA GLN A 376 38.94 -13.03 -118.04
C GLN A 376 39.68 -12.61 -119.32
N LEU A 377 40.16 -11.36 -119.40
CA LEU A 377 40.95 -10.88 -120.54
C LEU A 377 42.26 -11.68 -120.72
N ILE A 378 42.92 -12.07 -119.63
CA ILE A 378 44.11 -12.93 -119.70
C ILE A 378 43.74 -14.33 -120.22
N ASN A 379 42.64 -14.90 -119.72
CA ASN A 379 42.21 -16.25 -120.07
C ASN A 379 41.66 -16.36 -121.51
N GLU A 380 41.25 -15.25 -122.12
CA GLU A 380 40.86 -15.18 -123.54
C GLU A 380 42.08 -15.27 -124.49
N HIS A 381 43.31 -15.07 -123.99
CA HIS A 381 44.56 -15.06 -124.76
C HIS A 381 45.62 -16.07 -124.25
N PRO A 382 45.32 -17.39 -124.17
CA PRO A 382 46.23 -18.37 -123.56
C PRO A 382 47.46 -18.71 -124.41
N GLY A 383 47.39 -18.52 -125.73
CA GLY A 383 48.46 -18.88 -126.68
C GLY A 383 49.30 -17.68 -127.17
N ASP A 384 48.82 -16.46 -126.97
CA ASP A 384 49.33 -15.22 -127.57
C ASP A 384 49.44 -14.04 -126.58
N LEU A 385 49.40 -14.33 -125.26
CA LEU A 385 49.42 -13.31 -124.20
C LEU A 385 50.56 -12.28 -124.35
N GLY A 386 51.74 -12.72 -124.78
CA GLY A 386 52.89 -11.83 -125.01
C GLY A 386 52.64 -10.77 -126.09
N THR A 387 51.89 -11.13 -127.15
CA THR A 387 51.48 -10.21 -128.22
C THR A 387 50.32 -9.33 -127.76
N PHE A 388 49.34 -9.90 -127.04
CA PHE A 388 48.23 -9.14 -126.47
C PHE A 388 48.70 -7.99 -125.58
N LEU A 389 49.65 -8.25 -124.67
CA LEU A 389 50.19 -7.22 -123.76
C LEU A 389 51.02 -6.14 -124.47
N THR A 390 51.57 -6.42 -125.65
CA THR A 390 52.51 -5.51 -126.35
C THR A 390 51.92 -4.81 -127.57
N GLU A 391 50.87 -5.35 -128.20
CA GLU A 391 50.30 -4.83 -129.43
C GLU A 391 48.84 -4.37 -129.27
N ASP A 392 48.00 -5.12 -128.55
CA ASP A 392 46.57 -4.82 -128.38
C ASP A 392 46.30 -3.60 -127.48
N ALA A 393 45.29 -2.81 -127.84
CA ALA A 393 44.94 -1.57 -127.13
C ALA A 393 44.44 -1.81 -125.69
N LYS A 394 43.75 -2.92 -125.43
CA LYS A 394 43.29 -3.31 -124.08
C LYS A 394 44.41 -4.02 -123.32
N GLY A 395 45.17 -4.90 -123.98
CA GLY A 395 46.26 -5.64 -123.35
C GLY A 395 47.36 -4.73 -122.79
N LYS A 396 47.71 -3.63 -123.49
CA LYS A 396 48.66 -2.61 -123.00
C LYS A 396 48.25 -1.93 -121.69
N LEU A 397 46.94 -1.75 -121.45
CA LEU A 397 46.43 -1.07 -120.26
C LEU A 397 46.31 -2.01 -119.05
N LEU A 398 46.35 -3.32 -119.29
CA LEU A 398 46.07 -4.33 -118.27
C LEU A 398 47.06 -4.30 -117.08
N PRO A 399 48.39 -4.18 -117.26
CA PRO A 399 49.31 -4.08 -116.12
C PRO A 399 49.07 -2.85 -115.25
N GLY A 400 48.77 -1.70 -115.87
CA GLY A 400 48.45 -0.46 -115.14
C GLY A 400 47.13 -0.55 -114.37
N TYR A 401 46.11 -1.17 -114.99
CA TYR A 401 44.84 -1.44 -114.33
C TYR A 401 44.99 -2.39 -113.14
N LEU A 402 45.80 -3.46 -113.27
CA LEU A 402 46.08 -4.40 -112.19
C LEU A 402 46.77 -3.72 -111.00
N ASN A 403 47.76 -2.85 -111.24
CA ASN A 403 48.40 -2.09 -110.15
C ASN A 403 47.39 -1.17 -109.42
N GLN A 404 46.57 -0.43 -110.17
CA GLN A 404 45.52 0.41 -109.56
C GLN A 404 44.50 -0.40 -108.76
N LEU A 405 44.20 -1.62 -109.22
CA LEU A 405 43.27 -2.52 -108.55
C LEU A 405 43.85 -3.09 -107.25
N VAL A 406 45.14 -3.41 -107.23
CA VAL A 406 45.86 -3.81 -106.01
C VAL A 406 45.82 -2.69 -104.98
N ASP A 407 46.13 -1.44 -105.36
CA ASP A 407 46.12 -0.29 -104.46
C ASP A 407 44.70 0.00 -103.93
N ALA A 408 43.68 -0.06 -104.81
CA ALA A 408 42.30 0.15 -104.41
C ALA A 408 41.79 -0.92 -103.43
N ILE A 409 42.11 -2.19 -103.68
CA ILE A 409 41.75 -3.30 -102.78
C ILE A 409 42.48 -3.17 -101.44
N ALA A 410 43.75 -2.79 -101.43
CA ALA A 410 44.52 -2.60 -100.19
C ALA A 410 43.90 -1.50 -99.31
N LEU A 411 43.50 -0.37 -99.92
CA LEU A 411 42.82 0.72 -99.21
C LEU A 411 41.43 0.32 -98.71
N GLU A 412 40.65 -0.42 -99.51
CA GLU A 412 39.37 -0.99 -99.11
C GLU A 412 39.52 -1.93 -97.91
N GLN A 413 40.51 -2.84 -97.95
CA GLN A 413 40.80 -3.79 -96.89
C GLN A 413 41.20 -3.09 -95.60
N GLN A 414 42.08 -2.09 -95.67
CA GLN A 414 42.46 -1.29 -94.50
C GLN A 414 41.24 -0.60 -93.90
N GLY A 415 40.46 0.11 -94.71
CA GLY A 415 39.28 0.84 -94.24
C GLY A 415 38.14 -0.06 -93.76
N MET A 416 38.08 -1.33 -94.17
CA MET A 416 37.15 -2.32 -93.63
C MET A 416 37.64 -2.89 -92.30
N THR A 417 38.95 -3.09 -92.16
CA THR A 417 39.58 -3.56 -90.92
C THR A 417 39.40 -2.54 -89.80
N GLU A 418 39.56 -1.24 -90.09
CA GLU A 418 39.31 -0.15 -89.14
C GLU A 418 37.86 -0.12 -88.65
N GLU A 419 36.88 -0.28 -89.55
CA GLU A 419 35.46 -0.31 -89.18
C GLU A 419 35.09 -1.56 -88.37
N LEU A 420 35.65 -2.73 -88.70
CA LEU A 420 35.46 -3.95 -87.90
C LEU A 420 36.09 -3.84 -86.51
N ALA A 421 37.24 -3.18 -86.38
CA ALA A 421 37.85 -2.89 -85.08
C ALA A 421 36.96 -1.96 -84.25
N GLN A 422 36.36 -0.93 -84.86
CA GLN A 422 35.44 -0.01 -84.19
C GLN A 422 34.13 -0.71 -83.75
N LEU A 423 33.61 -1.61 -84.60
CA LEU A 423 32.48 -2.47 -84.27
C LEU A 423 32.81 -3.35 -83.07
N THR A 424 33.97 -3.98 -83.05
CA THR A 424 34.42 -4.87 -81.96
C THR A 424 34.51 -4.11 -80.63
N LYS A 425 35.15 -2.92 -80.63
CA LYS A 425 35.19 -2.03 -79.45
C LYS A 425 33.79 -1.65 -78.94
N SER A 426 32.84 -1.41 -79.85
CA SER A 426 31.47 -1.08 -79.48
C SER A 426 30.74 -2.28 -78.84
N VAL A 427 31.01 -3.50 -79.32
CA VAL A 427 30.47 -4.73 -78.71
C VAL A 427 31.06 -4.98 -77.32
N ASP A 428 32.37 -4.77 -77.14
CA ASP A 428 33.01 -4.85 -75.83
C ASP A 428 32.42 -3.82 -74.86
N HIS A 429 32.13 -2.60 -75.32
CA HIS A 429 31.47 -1.59 -74.51
C HIS A 429 30.05 -2.00 -74.09
N ILE A 430 29.27 -2.66 -74.97
CA ILE A 430 27.96 -3.22 -74.59
C ILE A 430 28.13 -4.29 -73.50
N LYS A 431 29.14 -5.16 -73.63
CA LYS A 431 29.43 -6.19 -72.63
C LYS A 431 29.76 -5.57 -71.27
N ASP A 432 30.54 -4.49 -71.23
CA ASP A 432 30.88 -3.78 -69.99
C ASP A 432 29.65 -3.10 -69.37
N ILE A 433 28.78 -2.48 -70.18
CA ILE A 433 27.52 -1.88 -69.70
C ILE A 433 26.63 -2.97 -69.07
N VAL A 434 26.49 -4.13 -69.73
CA VAL A 434 25.67 -5.24 -69.23
C VAL A 434 26.28 -5.85 -67.96
N ALA A 435 27.60 -6.07 -67.91
CA ALA A 435 28.29 -6.60 -66.73
C ALA A 435 28.16 -5.66 -65.53
N THR A 436 28.32 -4.35 -65.77
CA THR A 436 28.11 -3.31 -64.74
C THR A 436 26.67 -3.37 -64.23
N GLN A 437 25.67 -3.49 -65.11
CA GLN A 437 24.28 -3.57 -64.65
C GLN A 437 23.92 -4.87 -63.94
N GLN A 438 24.46 -6.01 -64.38
CA GLN A 438 24.28 -7.28 -63.69
C GLN A 438 24.86 -7.24 -62.27
N SER A 439 25.95 -6.50 -62.04
CA SER A 439 26.48 -6.26 -60.69
C SER A 439 25.50 -5.49 -59.80
N TYR A 440 24.69 -4.58 -60.36
CA TYR A 440 23.63 -3.86 -59.64
C TYR A 440 22.37 -4.71 -59.40
N ALA A 441 22.09 -5.70 -60.25
CA ALA A 441 20.88 -6.52 -60.17
C ALA A 441 21.06 -7.86 -59.41
N GLY A 442 22.29 -8.27 -59.10
CA GLY A 442 22.62 -9.65 -58.74
C GLY A 442 23.19 -9.93 -57.34
N ALA A 443 23.51 -8.94 -56.50
CA ALA A 443 24.09 -9.22 -55.18
C ALA A 443 23.08 -8.98 -54.05
N ASN A 444 22.60 -10.07 -53.44
CA ASN A 444 22.01 -10.02 -52.10
C ASN A 444 23.01 -9.31 -51.17
N ASN A 445 22.56 -8.29 -50.44
CA ASN A 445 23.29 -7.61 -49.36
C ASN A 445 23.62 -8.58 -48.20
N LEU A 446 24.51 -9.54 -48.45
CA LEU A 446 24.99 -10.49 -47.45
C LEU A 446 26.22 -9.87 -46.79
N MET A 447 25.99 -9.24 -45.64
CA MET A 447 27.05 -8.86 -44.72
C MET A 447 27.71 -10.14 -44.22
N GLU A 448 29.00 -10.33 -44.47
CA GLU A 448 29.74 -11.49 -44.01
C GLU A 448 31.02 -11.11 -43.24
N PRO A 449 31.52 -11.97 -42.33
CA PRO A 449 32.81 -11.81 -41.67
C PRO A 449 33.98 -11.80 -42.69
N LEU A 450 34.77 -10.73 -42.72
CA LEU A 450 35.87 -10.59 -43.67
C LEU A 450 37.20 -10.28 -42.99
N HIS A 451 38.24 -10.96 -43.48
CA HIS A 451 39.63 -10.60 -43.25
C HIS A 451 40.10 -9.65 -44.35
N ILE A 452 40.34 -8.39 -44.00
CA ILE A 452 40.64 -7.33 -44.98
C ILE A 452 41.99 -7.56 -45.67
N SER A 453 42.96 -8.14 -44.95
CA SER A 453 44.24 -8.55 -45.51
C SER A 453 44.08 -9.59 -46.61
N GLU A 454 43.29 -10.64 -46.38
CA GLU A 454 42.98 -11.66 -47.39
C GLU A 454 42.26 -11.06 -48.61
N LEU A 455 41.35 -10.11 -48.38
CA LEU A 455 40.64 -9.43 -49.47
C LEU A 455 41.56 -8.60 -50.36
N LEU A 456 42.59 -7.95 -49.78
CA LEU A 456 43.61 -7.25 -50.54
C LEU A 456 44.52 -8.21 -51.32
N GLU A 457 44.86 -9.36 -50.73
CA GLU A 457 45.60 -10.41 -51.45
C GLU A 457 44.79 -10.97 -52.63
N ASP A 458 43.49 -11.16 -52.47
CA ASP A 458 42.59 -11.57 -53.54
C ASP A 458 42.56 -10.51 -54.67
N ALA A 459 42.44 -9.23 -54.33
CA ALA A 459 42.46 -8.14 -55.29
C ALA A 459 43.80 -8.04 -56.05
N LEU A 460 44.94 -8.27 -55.36
CA LEU A 460 46.26 -8.35 -55.95
C LEU A 460 46.39 -9.56 -56.88
N ARG A 461 45.91 -10.74 -56.46
CA ARG A 461 45.95 -11.97 -57.27
C ARG A 461 45.18 -11.80 -58.58
N MET A 462 44.01 -11.15 -58.53
CA MET A 462 43.22 -10.83 -59.72
C MET A 462 43.90 -9.85 -60.67
N ASN A 463 44.80 -8.99 -60.16
CA ASN A 463 45.59 -8.06 -60.97
C ASN A 463 47.02 -8.56 -61.27
N SER A 464 47.40 -9.75 -60.81
CA SER A 464 48.78 -10.26 -60.85
C SER A 464 49.41 -10.24 -62.23
N GLY A 465 48.72 -10.79 -63.25
CA GLY A 465 49.21 -10.80 -64.62
C GLY A 465 49.43 -9.40 -65.21
N ALA A 466 48.62 -8.41 -64.80
CA ALA A 466 48.82 -7.03 -65.21
C ALA A 466 49.98 -6.37 -64.44
N LEU A 467 50.07 -6.56 -63.13
CA LEU A 467 51.13 -6.01 -62.29
C LEU A 467 52.52 -6.51 -62.71
N THR A 468 52.65 -7.81 -63.02
CA THR A 468 53.90 -8.40 -63.52
C THR A 468 54.28 -7.84 -64.88
N ARG A 469 53.34 -7.75 -65.85
CA ARG A 469 53.63 -7.16 -67.18
C ARG A 469 54.11 -5.72 -67.09
N HIS A 470 53.54 -4.93 -66.17
CA HIS A 470 53.92 -3.52 -65.99
C HIS A 470 55.06 -3.31 -64.98
N HIS A 471 55.66 -4.38 -64.46
CA HIS A 471 56.80 -4.34 -63.52
C HIS A 471 56.53 -3.45 -62.29
N VAL A 472 55.32 -3.54 -61.73
CA VAL A 472 54.92 -2.77 -60.54
C VAL A 472 55.30 -3.54 -59.28
N THR A 473 56.12 -2.95 -58.42
CA THR A 473 56.45 -3.46 -57.09
C THR A 473 55.38 -3.05 -56.09
N VAL A 474 54.83 -4.01 -55.36
CA VAL A 474 53.79 -3.76 -54.35
C VAL A 474 54.37 -3.82 -52.95
N VAL A 475 54.24 -2.74 -52.19
CA VAL A 475 54.59 -2.66 -50.77
C VAL A 475 53.30 -2.79 -49.95
N LYS A 476 53.34 -3.65 -48.93
CA LYS A 476 52.17 -3.98 -48.10
C LYS A 476 52.39 -3.45 -46.68
N GLU A 477 51.56 -2.52 -46.26
CA GLU A 477 51.55 -1.91 -44.93
C GLU A 477 50.25 -2.28 -44.20
N TYR A 478 50.13 -3.57 -43.86
CA TYR A 478 48.93 -4.09 -43.20
C TYR A 478 49.12 -4.01 -41.67
N SER A 479 48.28 -3.20 -41.02
CA SER A 479 48.12 -3.28 -39.57
C SER A 479 47.29 -4.52 -39.22
N ASP A 480 47.46 -5.03 -38.00
CA ASP A 480 46.59 -6.09 -37.48
C ASP A 480 45.18 -5.52 -37.26
N VAL A 481 44.21 -6.02 -38.01
CA VAL A 481 42.81 -5.57 -37.98
C VAL A 481 41.88 -6.77 -37.75
N PRO A 482 40.85 -6.63 -36.89
CA PRO A 482 39.91 -7.70 -36.60
C PRO A 482 39.06 -8.04 -37.82
N ARG A 483 38.36 -9.18 -37.77
CA ARG A 483 37.34 -9.52 -38.76
C ARG A 483 36.25 -8.45 -38.79
N VAL A 484 35.97 -7.94 -39.98
CA VAL A 484 34.97 -6.88 -40.20
C VAL A 484 33.76 -7.47 -40.91
N MET A 485 32.57 -7.19 -40.41
CA MET A 485 31.33 -7.47 -41.13
C MET A 485 31.20 -6.51 -42.31
N GLY A 486 31.23 -7.02 -43.54
CA GLY A 486 31.16 -6.18 -44.74
C GLY A 486 30.62 -6.93 -45.95
N ASP A 487 30.29 -6.16 -46.99
CA ASP A 487 29.95 -6.70 -48.31
C ASP A 487 31.25 -6.98 -49.07
N LYS A 488 31.60 -8.27 -49.17
CA LYS A 488 32.83 -8.74 -49.81
C LYS A 488 32.90 -8.32 -51.27
N HIS A 489 31.78 -8.39 -51.99
CA HIS A 489 31.75 -8.13 -53.42
C HIS A 489 32.02 -6.64 -53.70
N ARG A 490 31.37 -5.75 -52.96
CA ARG A 490 31.56 -4.29 -53.08
C ARG A 490 32.97 -3.86 -52.72
N LEU A 491 33.52 -4.38 -51.61
CA LEU A 491 34.87 -4.06 -51.20
C LEU A 491 35.88 -4.55 -52.24
N LEU A 492 35.74 -5.79 -52.73
CA LEU A 492 36.63 -6.34 -53.75
C LEU A 492 36.57 -5.54 -55.06
N LEU A 493 35.38 -5.09 -55.49
CA LEU A 493 35.20 -4.25 -56.67
C LEU A 493 35.95 -2.92 -56.53
N ILE A 494 35.82 -2.25 -55.38
CA ILE A 494 36.54 -1.00 -55.11
C ILE A 494 38.04 -1.23 -55.17
N LEU A 495 38.54 -2.26 -54.50
CA LEU A 495 39.97 -2.57 -54.42
C LEU A 495 40.57 -2.89 -55.79
N ILE A 496 39.91 -3.74 -56.60
CA ILE A 496 40.37 -4.07 -57.96
C ILE A 496 40.47 -2.81 -58.81
N ASN A 497 39.49 -1.92 -58.73
CA ASN A 497 39.50 -0.69 -59.52
C ASN A 497 40.61 0.27 -59.06
N LEU A 498 40.79 0.47 -57.74
CA LEU A 498 41.87 1.32 -57.22
C LEU A 498 43.26 0.78 -57.60
N ILE A 499 43.49 -0.53 -57.47
CA ILE A 499 44.75 -1.19 -57.85
C ILE A 499 44.99 -1.08 -59.36
N SER A 500 43.97 -1.32 -60.18
CA SER A 500 44.04 -1.16 -61.62
C SER A 500 44.39 0.30 -61.97
N ASN A 501 43.80 1.26 -61.25
CA ASN A 501 44.04 2.68 -61.48
C ASN A 501 45.46 3.10 -61.14
N ALA A 502 45.97 2.69 -59.99
CA ALA A 502 47.36 2.88 -59.58
C ALA A 502 48.33 2.29 -60.61
N LYS A 503 48.07 1.07 -61.07
CA LYS A 503 48.89 0.40 -62.10
C LYS A 503 48.91 1.19 -63.42
N TYR A 504 47.77 1.70 -63.89
CA TYR A 504 47.72 2.47 -65.13
C TYR A 504 48.41 3.83 -64.99
N ALA A 505 48.31 4.49 -63.83
CA ALA A 505 49.03 5.75 -63.57
C ALA A 505 50.56 5.60 -63.63
N MET A 506 51.06 4.35 -63.59
CA MET A 506 52.49 4.03 -63.68
C MET A 506 52.91 3.40 -65.00
N SER A 507 52.01 3.12 -65.95
CA SER A 507 52.33 2.33 -67.15
C SER A 507 53.35 3.00 -68.07
N ASP A 508 53.31 4.33 -68.15
CA ASP A 508 54.05 5.14 -69.10
C ASP A 508 55.32 5.78 -68.48
N LEU A 509 55.66 5.40 -67.24
CA LEU A 509 56.85 5.86 -66.53
C LEU A 509 58.09 5.05 -66.89
N SER A 510 59.10 5.68 -67.50
CA SER A 510 60.38 5.04 -67.87
C SER A 510 61.55 5.36 -66.93
N ASN A 511 61.47 6.47 -66.16
CA ASN A 511 62.63 7.04 -65.45
C ASN A 511 62.59 6.93 -63.92
N ARG A 512 61.69 6.14 -63.34
CA ARG A 512 61.57 5.95 -61.88
C ARG A 512 60.97 4.59 -61.52
N PRO A 513 61.23 4.05 -60.31
CA PRO A 513 60.63 2.81 -59.86
C PRO A 513 59.10 2.91 -59.83
N ARG A 514 58.43 1.85 -60.30
CA ARG A 514 56.97 1.73 -60.31
C ARG A 514 56.57 1.03 -59.03
N GLN A 515 56.22 1.81 -58.02
CA GLN A 515 55.85 1.30 -56.71
C GLN A 515 54.42 1.69 -56.34
N MET A 516 53.68 0.73 -55.80
CA MET A 516 52.37 0.95 -55.19
C MET A 516 52.39 0.45 -53.75
N THR A 517 51.86 1.25 -52.83
CA THR A 517 51.73 0.89 -51.42
C THR A 517 50.27 0.65 -51.08
N LEU A 518 49.97 -0.52 -50.51
CA LEU A 518 48.66 -0.87 -49.97
C LEU A 518 48.70 -0.80 -48.45
N GLY A 519 47.90 0.08 -47.87
CA GLY A 519 47.86 0.29 -46.42
C GLY A 519 46.51 -0.09 -45.83
N VAL A 520 46.52 -0.77 -44.69
CA VAL A 520 45.32 -1.02 -43.87
C VAL A 520 45.58 -0.59 -42.44
N LYS A 521 44.65 0.19 -41.88
CA LYS A 521 44.68 0.56 -40.46
C LYS A 521 43.29 0.86 -39.93
N ILE A 522 43.14 0.82 -38.61
CA ILE A 522 41.97 1.38 -37.93
C ILE A 522 42.27 2.83 -37.53
N VAL A 523 41.30 3.71 -37.74
CA VAL A 523 41.34 5.12 -37.34
C VAL A 523 40.28 5.35 -36.28
N GLU A 524 40.67 5.98 -35.17
CA GLU A 524 39.78 6.37 -34.05
C GLU A 524 38.94 5.20 -33.48
N ASP A 525 39.45 3.97 -33.53
CA ASP A 525 38.80 2.73 -33.08
C ASP A 525 37.40 2.45 -33.65
N LYS A 526 37.00 3.19 -34.69
CA LYS A 526 35.63 3.19 -35.23
C LYS A 526 35.58 3.09 -36.74
N THR A 527 36.69 3.27 -37.43
CA THR A 527 36.74 3.35 -38.89
C THR A 527 37.85 2.46 -39.42
N LEU A 528 37.50 1.52 -40.30
CA LEU A 528 38.48 0.80 -41.10
C LEU A 528 38.92 1.71 -42.25
N GLN A 529 40.22 1.93 -42.35
CA GLN A 529 40.83 2.66 -43.46
C GLN A 529 41.66 1.72 -44.33
N VAL A 530 41.33 1.69 -45.62
CA VAL A 530 42.14 1.03 -46.66
C VAL A 530 42.66 2.08 -47.62
N SER A 531 43.95 2.02 -47.94
CA SER A 531 44.63 3.01 -48.77
C SER A 531 45.41 2.36 -49.90
N VAL A 532 45.35 2.98 -51.06
CA VAL A 532 46.12 2.61 -52.26
C VAL A 532 46.89 3.84 -52.70
N LYS A 533 48.21 3.81 -52.51
CA LYS A 533 49.12 4.87 -52.95
C LYS A 533 49.89 4.39 -54.17
N ASP A 534 49.94 5.20 -55.22
CA ASP A 534 50.83 5.00 -56.36
C ASP A 534 51.88 6.11 -56.43
N ASP A 535 53.05 5.77 -56.98
CA ASP A 535 54.08 6.74 -57.37
C ASP A 535 53.94 7.11 -58.87
N GLY A 536 52.70 7.14 -59.37
CA GLY A 536 52.31 7.38 -60.74
C GLY A 536 52.37 8.85 -61.17
N GLU A 537 51.80 9.14 -62.34
CA GLU A 537 51.77 10.48 -62.95
C GLU A 537 51.08 11.57 -62.10
N GLY A 538 50.39 11.22 -61.02
CA GLY A 538 49.69 12.17 -60.14
C GLY A 538 48.45 12.78 -60.78
N ILE A 539 47.73 13.60 -60.01
CA ILE A 539 46.46 14.22 -60.43
C ILE A 539 46.62 15.74 -60.39
N ALA A 540 46.31 16.42 -61.50
CA ALA A 540 46.29 17.88 -61.54
C ALA A 540 45.21 18.44 -60.60
N GLU A 541 45.50 19.53 -59.88
CA GLU A 541 44.62 20.13 -58.86
C GLU A 541 43.22 20.45 -59.41
N GLU A 542 43.14 20.95 -60.65
CA GLU A 542 41.90 21.22 -61.38
C GLU A 542 41.00 19.99 -61.59
N ASN A 543 41.58 18.79 -61.62
CA ASN A 543 40.86 17.55 -61.84
C ASN A 543 40.42 16.89 -60.53
N MET A 544 40.98 17.29 -59.38
CA MET A 544 40.74 16.65 -58.08
C MET A 544 39.25 16.65 -57.68
N THR A 545 38.51 17.71 -58.03
CA THR A 545 37.06 17.81 -57.76
C THR A 545 36.21 17.02 -58.76
N ARG A 546 36.79 16.58 -59.88
CA ARG A 546 36.08 15.94 -61.00
C ARG A 546 36.37 14.44 -61.14
N ILE A 547 37.41 13.91 -60.50
CA ILE A 547 37.81 12.50 -60.62
C ILE A 547 36.72 11.48 -60.22
N PHE A 548 35.77 11.88 -59.38
CA PHE A 548 34.62 11.06 -58.98
C PHE A 548 33.34 11.40 -59.77
N ALA A 549 33.38 12.36 -60.69
CA ALA A 549 32.25 12.69 -61.54
C ALA A 549 32.01 11.58 -62.56
N HIS A 550 30.73 11.32 -62.83
CA HIS A 550 30.31 10.28 -63.76
C HIS A 550 30.91 10.51 -65.17
N GLY A 551 31.64 9.51 -65.69
CA GLY A 551 32.23 9.52 -67.03
C GLY A 551 33.52 10.34 -67.16
N PHE A 552 34.06 10.89 -66.07
CA PHE A 552 35.33 11.62 -66.12
C PHE A 552 36.53 10.66 -66.17
N THR A 553 37.42 10.82 -67.15
CA THR A 553 38.70 10.12 -67.21
C THR A 553 39.77 10.96 -67.90
N THR A 554 41.02 10.77 -67.49
CA THR A 554 42.21 11.32 -68.16
C THR A 554 42.90 10.29 -69.06
N ARG A 555 42.40 9.05 -69.10
CA ARG A 555 43.00 7.96 -69.89
C ARG A 555 42.46 7.93 -71.31
N LYS A 556 43.36 7.74 -72.29
CA LYS A 556 43.02 7.65 -73.72
C LYS A 556 42.04 6.52 -74.05
N GLU A 557 42.07 5.41 -73.29
CA GLU A 557 41.19 4.25 -73.48
C GLU A 557 40.30 3.98 -72.26
N GLY A 558 40.21 4.91 -71.31
CA GLY A 558 39.38 4.76 -70.10
C GLY A 558 37.94 5.19 -70.35
N HIS A 559 37.00 4.62 -69.59
CA HIS A 559 35.57 4.97 -69.71
C HIS A 559 35.08 5.93 -68.61
N GLY A 560 35.88 6.16 -67.56
CA GLY A 560 35.55 7.13 -66.49
C GLY A 560 34.42 6.71 -65.53
N PHE A 561 33.92 5.48 -65.62
CA PHE A 561 32.86 4.97 -64.75
C PHE A 561 33.38 4.34 -63.45
N GLY A 562 34.63 3.88 -63.44
CA GLY A 562 35.19 3.11 -62.33
C GLY A 562 35.19 3.88 -61.01
N LEU A 563 35.84 5.05 -60.95
CA LEU A 563 35.96 5.82 -59.70
C LEU A 563 34.61 6.33 -59.19
N HIS A 564 33.71 6.71 -60.10
CA HIS A 564 32.35 7.09 -59.76
C HIS A 564 31.58 5.94 -59.09
N SER A 565 31.65 4.74 -59.68
CA SER A 565 31.01 3.53 -59.13
C SER A 565 31.59 3.16 -57.76
N CYS A 566 32.90 3.33 -57.57
CA CYS A 566 33.53 3.10 -56.28
C CYS A 566 33.10 4.09 -55.19
N ALA A 567 32.93 5.38 -55.54
CA ALA A 567 32.48 6.39 -54.60
C ALA A 567 31.04 6.13 -54.12
N LEU A 568 30.14 5.75 -55.04
CA LEU A 568 28.78 5.33 -54.70
C LEU A 568 28.78 4.08 -53.81
N ALA A 569 29.53 3.05 -54.20
CA ALA A 569 29.65 1.83 -53.40
C ALA A 569 30.17 2.10 -51.98
N ALA A 570 31.11 3.05 -51.81
CA ALA A 570 31.59 3.47 -50.50
C ALA A 570 30.50 4.18 -49.67
N ILE A 571 29.73 5.11 -50.27
CA ILE A 571 28.62 5.82 -49.61
C ILE A 571 27.55 4.83 -49.12
N GLU A 572 27.19 3.86 -49.96
CA GLU A 572 26.19 2.84 -49.60
C GLU A 572 26.65 1.93 -48.44
N MET A 573 27.96 1.78 -48.24
CA MET A 573 28.53 1.11 -47.06
C MET A 573 28.64 2.04 -45.83
N ASN A 574 27.99 3.21 -45.85
CA ASN A 574 28.14 4.30 -44.87
C ASN A 574 29.59 4.80 -44.71
N GLY A 575 30.39 4.61 -45.75
CA GLY A 575 31.78 5.07 -45.82
C GLY A 575 31.96 6.20 -46.82
N HIS A 576 33.21 6.51 -47.11
CA HIS A 576 33.58 7.46 -48.14
C HIS A 576 34.92 7.09 -48.78
N LEU A 577 35.07 7.46 -50.04
CA LEU A 577 36.31 7.30 -50.81
C LEU A 577 36.86 8.69 -51.11
N THR A 578 38.07 8.96 -50.66
CA THR A 578 38.79 10.22 -50.91
C THR A 578 40.03 9.97 -51.73
N ALA A 579 40.52 11.01 -52.39
CA ALA A 579 41.78 11.00 -53.11
C ALA A 579 42.61 12.23 -52.73
N HIS A 580 43.92 12.06 -52.69
CA HIS A 580 44.90 13.10 -52.46
C HIS A 580 46.05 12.95 -53.46
N SER A 581 46.57 14.05 -53.99
CA SER A 581 47.75 14.08 -54.85
C SER A 581 48.46 15.41 -54.70
N ASP A 582 49.79 15.40 -54.55
CA ASP A 582 50.61 16.62 -54.45
C ASP A 582 50.92 17.24 -55.83
N GLY A 583 50.13 16.88 -56.84
CA GLY A 583 50.23 17.37 -58.21
C GLY A 583 50.91 16.41 -59.19
N PRO A 584 51.06 16.83 -60.47
CA PRO A 584 51.64 16.00 -61.51
C PRO A 584 53.05 15.50 -61.16
N GLY A 585 53.30 14.22 -61.41
CA GLY A 585 54.54 13.52 -61.12
C GLY A 585 54.74 13.11 -59.65
N LYS A 586 53.79 13.38 -58.75
CA LYS A 586 53.91 13.05 -57.32
C LYS A 586 53.07 11.85 -56.86
N GLY A 587 52.42 11.16 -57.80
CA GLY A 587 51.57 10.02 -57.48
C GLY A 587 50.23 10.44 -56.87
N ALA A 588 49.39 9.46 -56.55
CA ALA A 588 48.12 9.67 -55.90
C ALA A 588 47.89 8.70 -54.75
N LEU A 589 47.12 9.13 -53.75
CA LEU A 589 46.69 8.35 -52.61
C LEU A 589 45.16 8.31 -52.59
N PHE A 590 44.60 7.12 -52.80
CA PHE A 590 43.18 6.87 -52.61
C PHE A 590 42.94 6.24 -51.24
N THR A 591 41.98 6.76 -50.50
CA THR A 591 41.65 6.30 -49.14
C THR A 591 40.18 5.97 -49.05
N LEU A 592 39.88 4.69 -48.82
CA LEU A 592 38.55 4.19 -48.48
C LEU A 592 38.42 4.14 -46.96
N GLN A 593 37.41 4.83 -46.41
CA GLN A 593 37.05 4.77 -45.00
C GLN A 593 35.65 4.22 -44.85
N ILE A 594 35.50 3.15 -44.06
CA ILE A 594 34.19 2.54 -43.77
C ILE A 594 34.01 2.34 -42.26
N PRO A 595 32.79 2.41 -41.70
CA PRO A 595 32.55 2.16 -40.29
C PRO A 595 32.96 0.73 -39.90
N LEU A 596 33.74 0.62 -38.83
CA LEU A 596 34.21 -0.65 -38.30
C LEU A 596 33.06 -1.35 -37.57
N LYS A 597 32.57 -2.45 -38.13
CA LYS A 597 31.64 -3.38 -37.46
C LYS A 597 32.38 -4.69 -37.22
N THR A 598 32.90 -4.86 -36.01
CA THR A 598 33.62 -6.08 -35.64
C THR A 598 32.65 -7.25 -35.52
N VAL A 599 33.12 -8.44 -35.91
CA VAL A 599 32.46 -9.69 -35.57
C VAL A 599 32.75 -9.93 -34.09
N ALA A 600 31.72 -9.94 -33.23
CA ALA A 600 31.91 -10.32 -31.84
C ALA A 600 32.41 -11.78 -31.81
N GLU A 601 33.60 -12.03 -31.26
CA GLU A 601 34.11 -13.38 -31.08
C GLU A 601 33.20 -14.13 -30.09
N GLU A 602 32.41 -15.09 -30.60
CA GLU A 602 31.90 -16.18 -29.79
C GLU A 602 33.11 -17.03 -29.36
N ALA A 603 33.32 -17.10 -28.04
CA ALA A 603 34.34 -17.92 -27.40
C ALA A 603 34.06 -19.43 -27.57
#